data_AF-A0A1T4NZI9-F1
#
_entry.id   AF-A0A1T4NZI9-F1
#
_cell.length_a   1.000
_cell.length_b   1.000
_cell.length_c   1.000
_cell.angle_alpha   90.00
_cell.angle_beta   90.00
_cell.angle_gamma   90.00
#
_symmetry.space_group_name_H-M   'P 1'
#
loop_
_entity.id
_entity.type
_entity.pdbx_description
1 polymer ?
#
loop_
_entity_poly.entity_id
_entity_poly.type
_entity_poly.pdbx_seq_one_letter_code
_entity_poly.pdbx_strand_id
1 'polypeptide(L)'
;MINEIKKAILSGILISIGGCVYMASVTAGLKWFGALLFCGGLFAICIYGFNLYTGKVGYLAYDFKDKKAWELVIVTCFFNQLITFLIGIAVGKYFPSIQEAAAKAYSAKLAAPLAKLFISGIFCGILMFLSVDTWKSGHKLGLFIYVPVFIIAGFDHSVANSFYNGAAFGPETFTLKNAAVVATVTIANGLGGWIFPLLTKSARP
;
A
#
# COMPACT_ATOMS: atom_id res chain seq x y z
N MET A 1 -0.46 -4.86 22.30
CA MET A 1 0.43 -5.08 21.13
C MET A 1 0.06 -6.30 20.29
N ILE A 2 -0.11 -7.50 20.86
CA ILE A 2 -0.42 -8.73 20.09
C ILE A 2 -1.63 -8.59 19.15
N ASN A 3 -2.73 -7.98 19.61
CA ASN A 3 -3.91 -7.77 18.77
C ASN A 3 -3.65 -6.83 17.59
N GLU A 4 -2.81 -5.81 17.78
CA GLU A 4 -2.45 -4.86 16.73
C GLU A 4 -1.58 -5.53 15.66
N ILE A 5 -0.68 -6.43 16.07
CA ILE A 5 0.11 -7.27 15.15
C ILE A 5 -0.81 -8.17 14.33
N LYS A 6 -1.79 -8.86 14.96
CA LYS A 6 -2.76 -9.69 14.23
C LYS A 6 -3.52 -8.88 13.17
N LYS A 7 -3.99 -7.68 13.52
CA LYS A 7 -4.66 -6.75 12.58
C LYS A 7 -3.73 -6.30 11.44
N ALA A 8 -2.44 -6.08 11.71
CA ALA A 8 -1.46 -5.74 10.69
C ALA A 8 -1.20 -6.91 9.73
N ILE A 9 -1.06 -8.13 10.25
CA ILE A 9 -0.92 -9.34 9.44
C ILE A 9 -2.14 -9.53 8.52
N LEU A 10 -3.36 -9.41 9.08
CA LEU A 10 -4.59 -9.54 8.31
C LEU A 10 -4.70 -8.50 7.19
N SER A 11 -4.25 -7.27 7.43
CA SER A 11 -4.21 -6.24 6.37
C SER A 11 -3.21 -6.60 5.27
N GLY A 12 -2.04 -7.15 5.63
CA GLY A 12 -1.07 -7.65 4.65
C GLY A 12 -1.66 -8.76 3.76
N ILE A 13 -2.38 -9.71 4.36
CA ILE A 13 -3.07 -10.77 3.61
C ILE A 13 -4.07 -10.17 2.61
N LEU A 14 -4.93 -9.25 3.07
CA LEU A 14 -5.97 -8.64 2.23
C LEU A 14 -5.40 -7.79 1.09
N ILE A 15 -4.32 -7.04 1.34
CA ILE A 15 -3.63 -6.30 0.28
C ILE A 15 -2.97 -7.26 -0.72
N SER A 16 -2.42 -8.38 -0.26
CA SER A 16 -1.83 -9.40 -1.16
C SER A 16 -2.87 -10.04 -2.06
N ILE A 17 -4.08 -10.31 -1.55
CA ILE A 17 -5.21 -10.80 -2.36
C ILE A 17 -5.57 -9.77 -3.45
N GLY A 18 -5.65 -8.49 -3.09
CA GLY A 18 -5.84 -7.41 -4.08
C GLY A 18 -4.72 -7.40 -5.12
N GLY A 19 -3.47 -7.56 -4.70
CA GLY A 19 -2.30 -7.69 -5.57
C GLY A 19 -2.40 -8.85 -6.55
N CYS A 20 -2.80 -10.04 -6.09
CA CYS A 20 -3.04 -11.21 -6.93
C CYS A 20 -4.07 -10.92 -8.02
N VAL A 21 -5.24 -10.40 -7.64
CA VAL A 21 -6.33 -10.12 -8.59
C VAL A 21 -5.93 -9.06 -9.60
N TYR A 22 -5.24 -8.01 -9.16
CA TYR A 22 -4.77 -6.97 -10.07
C TYR A 22 -3.73 -7.50 -11.06
N MET A 23 -2.75 -8.29 -10.62
CA MET A 23 -1.76 -8.91 -11.52
C MET A 23 -2.41 -9.87 -12.52
N ALA A 24 -3.33 -10.72 -12.06
CA ALA A 24 -4.08 -11.60 -12.95
C ALA A 24 -4.89 -10.81 -13.99
N SER A 25 -5.51 -9.68 -13.59
CA SER A 25 -6.26 -8.80 -14.47
C SER A 25 -5.37 -8.09 -15.49
N VAL A 26 -4.14 -7.73 -15.12
CA VAL A 26 -3.15 -7.15 -16.04
C VAL A 26 -2.81 -8.16 -17.14
N THR A 27 -2.55 -9.41 -16.78
CA THR A 27 -2.28 -10.49 -17.76
C THR A 27 -3.49 -10.75 -18.66
N ALA A 28 -4.71 -10.61 -18.14
CA ALA A 28 -5.95 -10.77 -18.91
C ALA A 28 -6.34 -9.54 -19.75
N GLY A 29 -5.56 -8.45 -19.76
CA GLY A 29 -5.91 -7.21 -20.49
C GLY A 29 -7.03 -6.38 -19.83
N LEU A 30 -7.39 -6.68 -18.58
CA LEU A 30 -8.50 -6.10 -17.82
C LEU A 30 -8.01 -5.18 -16.69
N LYS A 31 -6.94 -4.41 -16.92
CA LYS A 31 -6.27 -3.60 -15.89
C LYS A 31 -7.21 -2.70 -15.08
N TRP A 32 -8.16 -2.02 -15.73
CA TRP A 32 -9.11 -1.12 -15.08
C TRP A 32 -10.06 -1.88 -14.14
N PHE A 33 -10.49 -3.08 -14.54
CA PHE A 33 -11.36 -3.93 -13.74
C PHE A 33 -10.59 -4.52 -12.55
N GLY A 34 -9.34 -4.93 -12.76
CA GLY A 34 -8.45 -5.33 -11.67
C GLY A 34 -8.24 -4.24 -10.63
N ALA A 35 -8.16 -2.97 -11.05
CA ALA A 35 -8.04 -1.82 -10.14
C ALA A 35 -9.30 -1.66 -9.27
N LEU A 36 -10.49 -1.90 -9.81
CA LEU A 36 -11.74 -1.93 -9.04
C LEU A 36 -11.80 -3.12 -8.08
N LEU A 37 -11.39 -4.31 -8.52
CA LEU A 37 -11.39 -5.49 -7.66
C LEU A 37 -10.35 -5.40 -6.52
N PHE A 38 -9.25 -4.67 -6.73
CA PHE A 38 -8.27 -4.38 -5.68
C PHE A 38 -8.91 -3.69 -4.46
N CYS A 39 -9.97 -2.91 -4.67
CA CYS A 39 -10.73 -2.26 -3.59
C CYS A 39 -11.22 -3.25 -2.53
N GLY A 40 -11.50 -4.51 -2.90
CA GLY A 40 -12.00 -5.53 -1.97
C GLY A 40 -11.09 -5.74 -0.75
N GLY A 41 -9.76 -5.63 -0.95
CA GLY A 41 -8.79 -5.72 0.14
C GLY A 41 -8.92 -4.57 1.13
N LEU A 42 -8.93 -3.32 0.64
CA LEU A 42 -9.07 -2.14 1.50
C LEU A 42 -10.47 -2.04 2.12
N PHE A 43 -11.50 -2.40 1.38
CA PHE A 43 -12.88 -2.47 1.88
C PHE A 43 -12.98 -3.40 3.09
N ALA A 44 -12.43 -4.62 3.01
CA ALA A 44 -12.41 -5.55 4.13
C ALA A 44 -11.60 -5.00 5.32
N ILE A 45 -10.43 -4.41 5.08
CA ILE A 45 -9.62 -3.77 6.12
C ILE A 45 -10.42 -2.70 6.87
N CYS A 46 -11.16 -1.87 6.14
CA CYS A 46 -11.99 -0.81 6.69
C CYS A 46 -13.23 -1.33 7.44
N ILE A 47 -13.88 -2.39 6.94
CA ILE A 47 -15.01 -3.08 7.61
C ILE A 47 -14.58 -3.68 8.95
N TYR A 48 -13.47 -4.42 8.96
CA TYR A 48 -13.02 -5.15 10.17
C TYR A 48 -12.12 -4.31 11.09
N GLY A 49 -11.82 -3.06 10.73
CA GLY A 49 -10.99 -2.17 11.54
C GLY A 49 -9.55 -2.66 11.70
N PHE A 50 -8.99 -3.27 10.65
CA PHE A 50 -7.61 -3.76 10.64
C PHE A 50 -6.60 -2.63 10.43
N ASN A 51 -5.32 -2.94 10.65
CA ASN A 51 -4.24 -1.96 10.63
C ASN A 51 -3.45 -2.03 9.32
N LEU A 52 -3.66 -1.01 8.49
CA LEU A 52 -2.87 -0.77 7.28
C LEU A 52 -2.02 0.50 7.47
N TYR A 53 -0.72 0.41 7.23
CA TYR A 53 0.24 1.51 7.40
C TYR A 53 -0.21 2.79 6.70
N THR A 54 -0.51 2.69 5.41
CA THR A 54 -0.91 3.84 4.57
C THR A 54 -2.27 4.42 4.99
N GLY A 55 -3.11 3.63 5.67
CA GLY A 55 -4.37 4.08 6.27
C GLY A 55 -4.25 4.63 7.69
N LYS A 56 -3.08 4.53 8.32
CA LYS A 56 -2.84 4.95 9.71
C LYS A 56 -1.83 6.10 9.82
N VAL A 57 -0.77 6.09 9.00
CA VAL A 57 0.35 7.04 9.08
C VAL A 57 -0.10 8.50 8.98
N GLY A 58 -1.11 8.79 8.16
CA GLY A 58 -1.68 10.13 8.00
C GLY A 58 -2.18 10.74 9.31
N TYR A 59 -2.72 9.92 10.21
CA TYR A 59 -3.31 10.38 11.47
C TYR A 59 -2.26 10.86 12.49
N LEU A 60 -0.98 10.54 12.30
CA LEU A 60 0.10 11.07 13.14
C LEU A 60 0.20 12.61 13.06
N ALA A 61 -0.24 13.20 11.95
CA ALA A 61 -0.22 14.65 11.77
C ALA A 61 -1.17 15.43 12.71
N TYR A 62 -2.15 14.75 13.32
CA TYR A 62 -3.00 15.36 14.34
C TYR A 62 -2.25 15.56 15.66
N ASP A 63 -1.37 14.63 16.03
CA ASP A 63 -0.47 14.78 17.18
C ASP A 63 0.82 13.96 16.99
N PHE A 64 1.89 14.61 16.55
CA PHE A 64 3.19 13.96 16.35
C PHE A 64 3.87 13.56 17.66
N LYS A 65 3.40 14.03 18.83
CA LYS A 65 3.99 13.69 20.13
C LYS A 65 3.45 12.37 20.69
N ASP A 66 2.40 11.81 20.11
CA ASP A 66 1.82 10.54 20.55
C ASP A 66 2.75 9.36 20.21
N LYS A 67 3.55 8.96 21.19
CA LYS A 67 4.48 7.83 21.10
C LYS A 67 3.76 6.50 20.81
N LYS A 68 2.55 6.30 21.33
CA LYS A 68 1.80 5.05 21.11
C LYS A 68 1.28 4.97 19.68
N ALA A 69 0.86 6.10 19.10
CA ALA A 69 0.48 6.16 17.70
C ALA A 69 1.68 5.87 16.78
N TRP A 70 2.86 6.42 17.10
CA TRP A 70 4.09 6.10 16.38
C TRP A 70 4.45 4.61 16.47
N GLU A 71 4.43 4.03 17.67
CA GLU A 71 4.69 2.60 17.88
C GLU A 71 3.73 1.74 17.05
N LEU A 72 2.43 2.05 17.08
CA LEU A 72 1.42 1.36 16.27
C LEU A 72 1.73 1.45 14.77
N VAL A 73 2.05 2.63 14.25
CA VAL A 73 2.33 2.85 12.82
C VAL A 73 3.59 2.09 12.39
N ILE A 74 4.65 2.11 13.20
CA ILE A 74 5.92 1.42 12.90
C ILE A 74 5.71 -0.09 12.90
N VAL A 75 5.09 -0.66 13.94
CA VAL A 75 4.79 -2.09 14.02
C VAL A 75 3.86 -2.51 12.87
N THR A 76 2.84 -1.71 12.56
CA THR A 76 1.93 -1.96 11.44
C THR A 76 2.69 -1.98 10.11
N CYS A 77 3.55 -0.99 9.87
CA CYS A 77 4.36 -0.91 8.66
C CYS A 77 5.24 -2.16 8.51
N PHE A 78 5.96 -2.53 9.56
CA PHE A 78 6.83 -3.71 9.55
C PHE A 78 6.06 -4.98 9.16
N PHE A 79 4.95 -5.29 9.85
CA PHE A 79 4.19 -6.51 9.57
C PHE A 79 3.44 -6.45 8.24
N ASN A 80 2.95 -5.29 7.81
CA ASN A 80 2.35 -5.15 6.49
C ASN A 80 3.39 -5.45 5.40
N GLN A 81 4.60 -4.88 5.47
CA GLN A 81 5.67 -5.14 4.51
C GLN A 81 6.09 -6.61 4.53
N LEU A 82 6.37 -7.16 5.72
CA LEU A 82 6.84 -8.54 5.87
C LEU A 82 5.83 -9.55 5.32
N ILE A 83 4.57 -9.45 5.71
CA ILE A 83 3.55 -10.44 5.31
C ILE A 83 3.24 -10.37 3.83
N THR A 84 3.13 -9.16 3.27
CA THR A 84 2.90 -9.01 1.82
C THR A 84 4.07 -9.53 1.00
N PHE A 85 5.31 -9.29 1.45
CA PHE A 85 6.49 -9.83 0.81
C PHE A 85 6.52 -11.36 0.83
N LEU A 86 6.28 -11.98 1.98
CA LEU A 86 6.26 -13.44 2.12
C LEU A 86 5.15 -14.10 1.30
N ILE A 87 3.94 -13.51 1.29
CA ILE A 87 2.84 -13.98 0.45
C ILE A 87 3.20 -13.79 -1.03
N GLY A 88 3.84 -12.67 -1.38
CA GLY A 88 4.36 -12.42 -2.71
C GLY A 88 5.29 -13.55 -3.17
N ILE A 89 6.27 -13.94 -2.36
CA ILE A 89 7.18 -15.06 -2.66
C ILE A 89 6.40 -16.35 -2.92
N ALA A 90 5.47 -16.69 -2.03
CA ALA A 90 4.66 -17.89 -2.18
C ALA A 90 3.83 -17.86 -3.47
N VAL A 91 3.16 -16.75 -3.75
CA VAL A 91 2.34 -16.58 -4.97
C VAL A 91 3.22 -16.61 -6.22
N GLY A 92 4.35 -15.91 -6.23
CA GLY A 92 5.29 -15.91 -7.34
C GLY A 92 5.81 -17.31 -7.67
N LYS A 93 6.03 -18.15 -6.65
CA LYS A 93 6.47 -19.54 -6.83
C LYS A 93 5.40 -20.45 -7.45
N TYR A 94 4.12 -20.26 -7.10
CA TYR A 94 3.05 -21.19 -7.47
C TYR A 94 2.10 -20.69 -8.56
N PHE A 95 2.14 -19.40 -8.92
CA PHE A 95 1.26 -18.78 -9.91
C PHE A 95 2.08 -18.00 -10.96
N PRO A 96 2.59 -18.67 -12.01
CA PRO A 96 3.48 -18.06 -13.00
C PRO A 96 2.92 -16.81 -13.69
N SER A 97 1.63 -16.80 -14.02
CA SER A 97 0.99 -15.64 -14.66
C SER A 97 0.98 -14.38 -13.79
N ILE A 98 0.91 -14.55 -12.46
CA ILE A 98 1.01 -13.45 -11.49
C ILE A 98 2.47 -13.06 -11.32
N GLN A 99 3.37 -14.04 -11.25
CA GLN A 99 4.82 -13.85 -11.14
C GLN A 99 5.35 -12.99 -12.29
N GLU A 100 5.04 -13.33 -13.53
CA GLU A 100 5.52 -12.63 -14.73
C GLU A 100 5.05 -11.17 -14.76
N ALA A 101 3.75 -10.94 -14.48
CA ALA A 101 3.18 -9.60 -14.40
C ALA A 101 3.85 -8.77 -13.28
N ALA A 102 4.06 -9.37 -12.11
CA ALA A 102 4.72 -8.71 -10.98
C ALA A 102 6.20 -8.41 -11.28
N ALA A 103 6.94 -9.35 -11.89
CA ALA A 103 8.33 -9.16 -12.28
C ALA A 103 8.49 -8.02 -13.29
N LYS A 104 7.62 -7.96 -14.30
CA LYS A 104 7.59 -6.83 -15.26
C LYS A 104 7.26 -5.51 -14.56
N ALA A 105 6.26 -5.49 -13.68
CA ALA A 105 5.88 -4.28 -12.96
C ALA A 105 6.96 -3.80 -11.99
N TYR A 106 7.64 -4.72 -11.30
CA TYR A 106 8.63 -4.39 -10.28
C TYR A 106 10.00 -4.05 -10.86
N SER A 107 10.42 -4.69 -11.95
CA SER A 107 11.61 -4.29 -12.71
C SER A 107 11.51 -2.86 -13.24
N ALA A 108 10.32 -2.44 -13.70
CA ALA A 108 10.08 -1.05 -14.09
C ALA A 108 10.22 -0.07 -12.91
N LYS A 109 9.85 -0.48 -11.68
CA LYS A 109 10.06 0.34 -10.47
C LYS A 109 11.55 0.44 -10.12
N LEU A 110 12.29 -0.66 -10.20
CA LEU A 110 13.74 -0.67 -9.99
C LEU A 110 14.48 0.18 -11.03
N ALA A 111 14.01 0.23 -12.28
CA ALA A 111 14.61 1.06 -13.32
C ALA A 111 14.22 2.55 -13.22
N ALA A 112 13.17 2.90 -12.49
CA ALA A 112 12.70 4.26 -12.38
C ALA A 112 13.62 5.13 -11.49
N PRO A 113 13.79 6.42 -11.79
CA PRO A 113 14.45 7.36 -10.88
C PRO A 113 13.73 7.41 -9.52
N LEU A 114 14.49 7.44 -8.42
CA LEU A 114 13.92 7.55 -7.06
C LEU A 114 13.02 8.78 -6.91
N ALA A 115 13.33 9.90 -7.59
CA ALA A 115 12.49 11.09 -7.60
C ALA A 115 11.08 10.81 -8.15
N LYS A 116 10.95 9.99 -9.22
CA LYS A 116 9.64 9.57 -9.74
C LYS A 116 8.88 8.77 -8.69
N LEU A 117 9.55 7.81 -8.05
CA LEU A 117 8.95 6.92 -7.04
C LEU A 117 8.54 7.68 -5.78
N PHE A 118 9.29 8.73 -5.44
CA PHE A 118 8.98 9.62 -4.34
C PHE A 118 7.71 10.43 -4.64
N ILE A 119 7.63 11.08 -5.81
CA ILE A 119 6.44 11.86 -6.21
C ILE A 119 5.20 10.96 -6.30
N SER A 120 5.32 9.80 -6.95
CA SER A 120 4.22 8.85 -7.07
C SER A 120 3.80 8.29 -5.70
N GLY A 121 4.74 8.09 -4.79
CA GLY A 121 4.47 7.70 -3.40
C GLY A 121 3.72 8.76 -2.60
N ILE A 122 4.05 10.05 -2.78
CA ILE A 122 3.31 11.16 -2.14
C ILE A 122 1.84 11.14 -2.58
N PHE A 123 1.58 11.07 -3.89
CA PHE A 123 0.20 11.04 -4.40
C PHE A 123 -0.56 9.79 -3.94
N CYS A 124 0.08 8.62 -3.89
CA CYS A 124 -0.55 7.44 -3.31
C CYS A 124 -0.90 7.65 -1.82
N GLY A 125 0.02 8.22 -1.04
CA GLY A 125 -0.20 8.50 0.39
C GLY A 125 -1.40 9.42 0.64
N ILE A 126 -1.55 10.47 -0.17
CA ILE A 126 -2.72 11.35 -0.16
C ILE A 126 -4.01 10.54 -0.38
N LEU A 127 -4.05 9.74 -1.45
CA LEU A 127 -5.24 8.98 -1.82
C LEU A 127 -5.59 7.89 -0.80
N MET A 128 -4.61 7.26 -0.17
CA MET A 128 -4.84 6.27 0.89
C MET A 128 -5.39 6.92 2.16
N PHE A 129 -4.87 8.10 2.53
CA PHE A 129 -5.45 8.87 3.63
C PHE A 129 -6.90 9.24 3.32
N LEU A 130 -7.18 9.85 2.16
CA LEU A 130 -8.54 10.24 1.75
C LEU A 130 -9.50 9.05 1.72
N SER A 131 -9.04 7.90 1.23
CA SER A 131 -9.83 6.67 1.20
C SER A 131 -10.27 6.20 2.59
N VAL A 132 -9.36 6.19 3.55
CA VAL A 132 -9.68 5.74 4.92
C VAL A 132 -10.44 6.81 5.69
N ASP A 133 -10.13 8.08 5.43
CA ASP A 133 -10.78 9.19 6.11
C ASP A 133 -12.24 9.35 5.69
N THR A 134 -12.53 9.36 4.38
CA THR A 134 -13.91 9.39 3.86
C THR A 134 -14.72 8.19 4.33
N TRP A 135 -14.11 7.01 4.45
CA TRP A 135 -14.74 5.85 5.08
C TRP A 135 -15.19 6.12 6.51
N LYS A 136 -14.30 6.68 7.34
CA LYS A 136 -14.60 7.00 8.75
C LYS A 136 -15.68 8.08 8.88
N SER A 137 -15.75 9.01 7.93
CA SER A 137 -16.80 10.04 7.85
C SER A 137 -18.14 9.52 7.32
N GLY A 138 -18.28 8.21 7.05
CA GLY A 138 -19.52 7.61 6.55
C GLY A 138 -19.66 7.57 5.03
N HIS A 139 -18.78 8.26 4.29
CA HIS A 139 -18.72 8.26 2.82
C HIS A 139 -17.94 7.06 2.28
N LYS A 140 -18.45 5.85 2.54
CA LYS A 140 -17.78 4.56 2.27
C LYS A 140 -17.42 4.34 0.80
N LEU A 141 -18.13 4.98 -0.14
CA LEU A 141 -17.85 4.88 -1.58
C LEU A 141 -16.52 5.54 -1.99
N GLY A 142 -15.95 6.43 -1.17
CA GLY A 142 -14.69 7.10 -1.48
C GLY A 142 -13.55 6.13 -1.80
N LEU A 143 -13.46 5.00 -1.09
CA LEU A 143 -12.41 4.02 -1.36
C LEU A 143 -12.50 3.40 -2.76
N PHE A 144 -13.71 3.22 -3.30
CA PHE A 144 -13.94 2.70 -4.65
C PHE A 144 -13.61 3.72 -5.74
N ILE A 145 -13.31 4.97 -5.36
CA ILE A 145 -12.82 6.02 -6.26
C ILE A 145 -11.31 6.15 -6.13
N TYR A 146 -10.79 6.34 -4.92
CA TYR A 146 -9.37 6.65 -4.72
C TYR A 146 -8.43 5.47 -5.00
N VAL A 147 -8.87 4.23 -4.74
CA VAL A 147 -8.07 3.03 -5.04
C VAL A 147 -7.84 2.87 -6.55
N PRO A 148 -8.88 2.85 -7.41
CA PRO A 148 -8.66 2.76 -8.85
C PRO A 148 -7.85 3.93 -9.40
N VAL A 149 -8.05 5.15 -8.88
CA VAL A 149 -7.30 6.33 -9.32
C VAL A 149 -5.79 6.14 -9.12
N PHE A 150 -5.33 5.72 -7.94
CA PHE A 150 -3.87 5.57 -7.73
C PHE A 150 -3.29 4.44 -8.60
N ILE A 151 -4.03 3.35 -8.78
CA ILE A 151 -3.57 2.20 -9.57
C ILE A 151 -3.46 2.57 -11.05
N ILE A 152 -4.49 3.22 -11.60
CA ILE A 152 -4.54 3.61 -13.01
C ILE A 152 -3.51 4.72 -13.28
N ALA A 153 -3.35 5.68 -12.36
CA ALA A 153 -2.34 6.74 -12.46
C ALA A 153 -0.89 6.23 -12.31
N GLY A 154 -0.69 4.98 -11.90
CA GLY A 154 0.65 4.40 -11.74
C GLY A 154 1.38 4.91 -10.50
N PHE A 155 0.63 5.28 -9.47
CA PHE A 155 1.18 5.68 -8.18
C PHE A 155 1.68 4.49 -7.36
N ASP A 156 2.65 4.74 -6.49
CA ASP A 156 3.40 3.70 -5.80
C ASP A 156 2.91 3.52 -4.35
N HIS A 157 2.31 2.37 -4.07
CA HIS A 157 1.82 1.99 -2.74
C HIS A 157 2.83 1.04 -2.08
N SER A 158 3.41 1.40 -0.94
CA SER A 158 4.52 0.68 -0.29
C SER A 158 4.17 -0.77 0.05
N VAL A 159 2.97 -1.00 0.60
CA VAL A 159 2.50 -2.34 1.00
C VAL A 159 2.16 -3.23 -0.19
N ALA A 160 1.62 -2.65 -1.27
CA ALA A 160 1.36 -3.42 -2.49
C ALA A 160 2.65 -3.70 -3.26
N ASN A 161 3.58 -2.72 -3.29
CA ASN A 161 4.91 -2.89 -3.85
C ASN A 161 5.69 -4.00 -3.14
N SER A 162 5.51 -4.18 -1.83
CA SER A 162 6.14 -5.27 -1.09
C SER A 162 5.65 -6.65 -1.58
N PHE A 163 4.35 -6.81 -1.87
CA PHE A 163 3.82 -8.00 -2.54
C PHE A 163 4.44 -8.20 -3.93
N TYR A 164 4.51 -7.15 -4.76
CA TYR A 164 5.11 -7.25 -6.10
C TYR A 164 6.61 -7.58 -6.04
N ASN A 165 7.35 -7.03 -5.08
CA ASN A 165 8.76 -7.36 -4.84
C ASN A 165 8.92 -8.84 -4.47
N GLY A 166 8.06 -9.35 -3.58
CA GLY A 166 8.04 -10.76 -3.19
C GLY A 166 7.67 -11.67 -4.35
N ALA A 167 6.66 -11.32 -5.16
CA ALA A 167 6.29 -12.10 -6.33
C ALA A 167 7.37 -12.09 -7.43
N ALA A 168 8.10 -10.98 -7.56
CA ALA A 168 9.23 -10.84 -8.48
C ALA A 168 10.56 -11.40 -7.95
N PHE A 169 10.54 -12.18 -6.85
CA PHE A 169 11.74 -12.62 -6.12
C PHE A 169 12.87 -13.09 -7.05
N GLY A 170 14.06 -12.51 -6.87
CA GLY A 170 15.21 -12.77 -7.74
C GLY A 170 16.48 -12.02 -7.32
N PRO A 171 17.47 -11.89 -8.22
CA PRO A 171 18.78 -11.31 -7.88
C PRO A 171 18.71 -9.87 -7.34
N GLU A 172 17.73 -9.09 -7.76
CA GLU A 172 17.56 -7.70 -7.33
C GLU A 172 16.88 -7.56 -5.95
N THR A 173 16.31 -8.62 -5.39
CA THR A 173 15.45 -8.53 -4.19
C THR A 173 16.20 -8.05 -2.95
N PHE A 174 17.47 -8.44 -2.77
CA PHE A 174 18.28 -8.07 -1.60
C PHE A 174 19.45 -7.17 -1.98
N THR A 175 19.21 -6.20 -2.87
CA THR A 175 20.20 -5.18 -3.24
C THR A 175 19.96 -3.86 -2.52
N LEU A 176 21.00 -3.03 -2.40
CA LEU A 176 20.88 -1.67 -1.87
C LEU A 176 19.91 -0.82 -2.72
N LYS A 177 19.89 -1.06 -4.02
CA LYS A 177 18.96 -0.42 -4.95
C LYS A 177 17.50 -0.74 -4.60
N ASN A 178 17.16 -2.00 -4.35
CA ASN A 178 15.81 -2.37 -3.94
C ASN A 178 15.46 -1.80 -2.55
N ALA A 179 16.40 -1.84 -1.60
CA ALA A 179 16.21 -1.23 -0.29
C ALA A 179 15.89 0.27 -0.42
N ALA A 180 16.59 1.00 -1.30
CA ALA A 180 16.32 2.40 -1.58
C ALA A 180 14.93 2.63 -2.19
N VAL A 181 14.48 1.77 -3.11
CA VAL A 181 13.11 1.82 -3.67
C VAL A 181 12.05 1.62 -2.57
N VAL A 182 12.19 0.59 -1.75
CA VAL A 182 11.25 0.28 -0.66
C VAL A 182 11.19 1.42 0.36
N ALA A 183 12.35 1.94 0.78
CA ALA A 183 12.43 3.06 1.70
C ALA A 183 11.81 4.33 1.11
N THR A 184 12.14 4.67 -0.14
CA THR A 184 11.64 5.86 -0.84
C THR A 184 10.11 5.87 -0.88
N VAL A 185 9.49 4.78 -1.34
CA VAL A 185 8.02 4.71 -1.47
C VAL A 185 7.35 4.70 -0.10
N THR A 186 7.92 4.01 0.89
CA THR A 186 7.37 3.95 2.25
C THR A 186 7.35 5.34 2.89
N ILE A 187 8.49 6.05 2.86
CA ILE A 187 8.60 7.41 3.39
C ILE A 187 7.65 8.35 2.64
N ALA A 188 7.63 8.27 1.31
CA ALA A 188 6.76 9.11 0.48
C ALA A 188 5.27 8.89 0.77
N ASN A 189 4.81 7.65 0.96
CA ASN A 189 3.43 7.38 1.35
C ASN A 189 3.09 8.01 2.72
N GLY A 190 4.02 7.93 3.68
CA GLY A 190 3.86 8.58 4.98
C GLY A 190 3.71 10.10 4.89
N LEU A 191 4.65 10.74 4.19
CA LEU A 191 4.62 12.19 3.93
C LEU A 191 3.36 12.61 3.20
N GLY A 192 2.96 11.87 2.16
CA GLY A 192 1.72 12.14 1.41
C GLY A 192 0.47 12.05 2.27
N GLY A 193 0.42 11.06 3.16
CA GLY A 193 -0.69 10.88 4.10
C GLY A 193 -0.80 12.02 5.13
N TRP A 194 0.27 12.77 5.41
CA TRP A 194 0.24 13.91 6.33
C TRP A 194 -0.29 15.19 5.69
N ILE A 195 -0.23 15.33 4.36
CA ILE A 195 -0.54 16.59 3.67
C ILE A 195 -1.94 17.10 4.00
N PHE A 196 -2.98 16.29 3.77
CA PHE A 196 -4.36 16.69 4.05
C PHE A 196 -4.60 16.99 5.53
N PRO A 197 -4.28 16.09 6.48
CA PRO A 197 -4.38 16.35 7.90
C PRO A 197 -3.74 17.65 8.37
N LEU A 198 -2.54 17.98 7.87
CA LEU A 198 -1.83 19.20 8.24
C LEU A 198 -2.50 20.46 7.69
N LEU A 199 -3.00 20.40 6.45
CA LEU A 199 -3.66 21.53 5.79
C LEU A 199 -5.09 21.75 6.27
N THR A 200 -5.77 20.73 6.80
CA THR A 200 -7.17 20.83 7.26
C THR A 200 -7.33 20.74 8.76
N LYS A 201 -6.24 20.77 9.54
CA LYS A 201 -6.27 20.52 11.00
C LYS A 201 -7.23 21.45 11.76
N SER A 202 -7.34 22.70 11.33
CA SER A 202 -8.20 23.74 11.91
C SER A 202 -9.58 23.87 11.26
N ALA A 203 -9.80 23.20 10.12
CA ALA A 203 -10.99 23.37 9.27
C ALA A 203 -11.95 22.18 9.33
N ARG A 204 -11.70 21.20 10.20
CA ARG A 204 -12.63 20.09 10.39
C ARG A 204 -13.81 20.49 11.27
N PRO A 205 -15.05 20.18 10.86
CA PRO A 205 -16.19 20.21 11.78
C PRO A 205 -16.01 19.18 12.90
#